data_AF-A0A7Y5ITK1-F1
#
_entry.id   AF-A0A7Y5ITK1-F1
#
_cell.length_a   1.000
_cell.length_b   1.000
_cell.length_c   1.000
_cell.angle_alpha   90.00
_cell.angle_beta   90.00
_cell.angle_gamma   90.00
#
_symmetry.space_group_name_H-M   'P 1'
#
loop_
_entity.id
_entity.type
_entity.pdbx_description
1 polymer ?
#
loop_
_entity_poly.entity_id
_entity_poly.type
_entity_poly.pdbx_seq_one_letter_code
_entity_poly.pdbx_strand_id
1 'polypeptide(L)'
;MNARGDQARPPTLDWIREQPKAELHVHLLGAMRPATAFELAALHGHPPPCPAPSDWVRTFTTGSLFEFVERFIGLFPLLRTAEDFERVALEAFEDMAADGIAYAEPRVTLTSHLSRGVAIEAISEGLSSAAREAHRKWGIEVGWIVDFPRVLGIETGRLALNLAVEGRRWGCWGSISLGMRGPRRRTAPLSGCFARRANRGWASPRTPGKPGLRSMSAWPSRNG
;
A
#
# COMPACT_ATOMS: atom_id res chain seq x y z
N MET A 1 10.25 -50.78 11.27
CA MET A 1 10.93 -49.95 10.25
C MET A 1 9.85 -49.25 9.44
N ASN A 2 9.49 -48.02 9.80
CA ASN A 2 8.65 -47.18 8.97
C ASN A 2 9.47 -45.99 8.48
N ALA A 3 9.58 -45.98 7.16
CA ALA A 3 9.88 -44.91 6.22
C ALA A 3 10.41 -43.58 6.77
N ARG A 4 11.61 -43.26 6.28
CA ARG A 4 12.20 -41.93 6.10
C ARG A 4 11.15 -40.82 6.17
N GLY A 5 11.34 -39.90 7.11
CA GLY A 5 10.55 -38.69 7.22
C GLY A 5 10.45 -38.00 5.87
N ASP A 6 9.21 -37.78 5.44
CA ASP A 6 8.86 -37.07 4.22
C ASP A 6 9.37 -35.64 4.33
N GLN A 7 10.60 -35.40 3.87
CA GLN A 7 11.12 -34.06 3.74
C GLN A 7 10.40 -33.43 2.56
N ALA A 8 9.30 -32.73 2.86
CA ALA A 8 8.55 -31.99 1.88
C ALA A 8 9.50 -31.15 1.03
N ARG A 9 9.57 -31.47 -0.26
CA ARG A 9 10.39 -30.74 -1.23
C ARG A 9 9.93 -29.29 -1.24
N PRO A 10 10.86 -28.30 -1.22
CA PRO A 10 10.46 -26.90 -1.24
C PRO A 10 9.61 -26.61 -2.49
N PRO A 11 8.61 -25.72 -2.35
CA PRO A 11 7.75 -25.37 -3.47
C PRO A 11 8.57 -24.79 -4.64
N THR A 12 8.17 -25.13 -5.86
CA THR A 12 8.76 -24.53 -7.07
C THR A 12 8.24 -23.10 -7.25
N LEU A 13 8.96 -22.26 -8.01
CA LEU A 13 8.50 -20.90 -8.31
C LEU A 13 7.16 -20.91 -9.05
N ASP A 14 6.96 -21.87 -9.96
CA ASP A 14 5.70 -22.00 -10.71
C ASP A 14 4.54 -22.34 -9.77
N TRP A 15 4.75 -23.28 -8.84
CA TRP A 15 3.76 -23.60 -7.82
C TRP A 15 3.42 -22.37 -6.96
N ILE A 16 4.43 -21.59 -6.54
CA ILE A 16 4.21 -20.36 -5.74
C ILE A 16 3.38 -19.34 -6.52
N ARG A 17 3.65 -19.14 -7.82
CA ARG A 17 2.91 -18.20 -8.67
C ARG A 17 1.46 -18.61 -8.85
N GLU A 18 1.20 -19.90 -9.04
CA GLU A 18 -0.15 -20.44 -9.24
C GLU A 18 -1.05 -20.36 -8.00
N GLN A 19 -0.49 -20.16 -6.80
CA GLN A 19 -1.32 -20.06 -5.59
C GLN A 19 -2.08 -18.73 -5.55
N PRO A 20 -3.37 -18.70 -5.17
CA PRO A 20 -4.05 -17.45 -4.89
C PRO A 20 -3.44 -16.80 -3.65
N LYS A 21 -3.02 -15.53 -3.80
CA LYS A 21 -2.31 -14.78 -2.75
C LYS A 21 -3.01 -13.45 -2.45
N ALA A 22 -2.68 -12.88 -1.30
CA ALA A 22 -3.11 -11.57 -0.88
C ALA A 22 -1.91 -10.66 -0.63
N GLU A 23 -1.90 -9.47 -1.21
CA GLU A 23 -0.87 -8.44 -1.00
C GLU A 23 -1.38 -7.41 0.01
N LEU A 24 -0.95 -7.53 1.26
CA LEU A 24 -1.46 -6.70 2.38
C LEU A 24 -0.48 -5.58 2.78
N HIS A 25 0.67 -5.49 2.13
CA HIS A 25 1.70 -4.54 2.48
C HIS A 25 2.55 -4.12 1.27
N VAL A 26 1.93 -3.30 0.44
CA VAL A 26 2.63 -2.61 -0.65
C VAL A 26 2.35 -1.11 -0.55
N HIS A 27 3.37 -0.29 -0.77
CA HIS A 27 3.17 1.15 -0.99
C HIS A 27 3.04 1.37 -2.50
N LEU A 28 1.96 2.01 -2.94
CA LEU A 28 1.69 2.22 -4.36
C LEU A 28 2.88 2.88 -5.08
N LEU A 29 3.44 3.93 -4.48
CA LEU A 29 4.59 4.65 -5.03
C LEU A 29 5.86 3.78 -5.13
N GLY A 30 5.97 2.73 -4.29
CA GLY A 30 7.07 1.77 -4.33
C GLY A 30 6.88 0.64 -5.32
N ALA A 31 5.66 0.43 -5.81
CA ALA A 31 5.34 -0.51 -6.88
C ALA A 31 5.43 0.14 -8.28
N MET A 32 5.74 1.44 -8.36
CA MET A 32 5.89 2.14 -9.62
C MET A 32 7.08 1.58 -10.42
N ARG A 33 6.82 1.24 -11.69
CA ARG A 33 7.87 0.79 -12.61
C ARG A 33 8.88 1.91 -12.87
N PRO A 34 10.18 1.60 -13.00
CA PRO A 34 11.20 2.62 -13.28
C PRO A 34 10.92 3.42 -14.56
N ALA A 35 10.51 2.75 -15.65
CA ALA A 35 10.19 3.43 -16.90
C ALA A 35 9.09 4.48 -16.71
N THR A 36 8.01 4.12 -16.00
CA THR A 36 6.90 5.01 -15.66
C THR A 36 7.35 6.21 -14.83
N ALA A 37 8.26 6.02 -13.88
CA ALA A 37 8.80 7.14 -13.11
C ALA A 37 9.55 8.16 -13.98
N PHE A 38 10.31 7.68 -14.98
CA PHE A 38 11.02 8.55 -15.93
C PHE A 38 10.06 9.25 -16.90
N GLU A 39 9.06 8.54 -17.41
CA GLU A 39 8.05 9.11 -18.30
C GLU A 39 7.22 10.19 -17.60
N LEU A 40 6.79 9.92 -16.36
CA LEU A 40 6.08 10.91 -15.53
C LEU A 40 6.96 12.10 -15.18
N ALA A 41 8.25 11.87 -14.90
CA ALA A 41 9.19 12.96 -14.65
C ALA A 41 9.29 13.89 -15.87
N ALA A 42 9.45 13.32 -17.07
CA ALA A 42 9.51 14.08 -18.32
C ALA A 42 8.19 14.81 -18.61
N LEU A 43 7.06 14.13 -18.48
CA LEU A 43 5.72 14.69 -18.69
C LEU A 43 5.48 15.93 -17.81
N HIS A 44 5.91 15.86 -16.55
CA HIS A 44 5.64 16.87 -15.54
C HIS A 44 6.76 17.90 -15.36
N GLY A 45 7.78 17.88 -16.24
CA GLY A 45 8.95 18.75 -16.16
C GLY A 45 9.75 18.60 -14.86
N HIS A 46 9.70 17.43 -14.23
CA HIS A 46 10.42 17.11 -13.01
C HIS A 46 11.79 16.49 -13.35
N PRO A 47 12.85 16.77 -12.58
CA PRO A 47 14.12 16.07 -12.74
C PRO A 47 13.95 14.55 -12.68
N PRO A 48 14.70 13.78 -13.49
CA PRO A 48 14.63 12.33 -13.43
C PRO A 48 15.04 11.83 -12.04
N PRO A 49 14.45 10.73 -11.54
CA PRO A 49 14.69 10.23 -10.19
C PRO A 49 16.12 9.68 -10.00
N CYS A 50 16.78 9.29 -11.08
CA CYS A 50 18.18 8.89 -11.15
C CYS A 50 18.72 9.12 -12.58
N PRO A 51 20.03 8.93 -12.85
CA PRO A 51 20.60 9.25 -14.17
C PRO A 51 19.98 8.48 -15.35
N ALA A 52 19.63 7.20 -15.16
CA ALA A 52 18.97 6.38 -16.17
C ALA A 52 18.11 5.27 -15.52
N PRO A 53 17.09 4.72 -16.22
CA PRO A 53 16.26 3.63 -15.68
C PRO A 53 17.07 2.40 -15.25
N SER A 54 18.18 2.09 -15.92
CA SER A 54 19.12 1.01 -15.56
C SER A 54 19.78 1.21 -14.20
N ASP A 55 19.81 2.45 -13.69
CA ASP A 55 20.40 2.79 -12.40
C ASP A 55 19.41 2.69 -11.24
N TRP A 56 18.13 2.34 -11.50
CA TRP A 56 17.07 2.30 -10.49
C TRP A 56 17.42 1.41 -9.30
N VAL A 57 17.79 0.15 -9.55
CA VAL A 57 18.14 -0.81 -8.48
C VAL A 57 19.33 -0.31 -7.67
N ARG A 58 20.36 0.23 -8.32
CA ARG A 58 21.52 0.82 -7.63
C ARG A 58 21.13 2.05 -6.81
N THR A 59 20.20 2.86 -7.31
CA THR A 59 19.71 4.07 -6.64
C THR A 59 18.82 3.74 -5.45
N PHE A 60 18.07 2.66 -5.45
CA PHE A 60 17.22 2.30 -4.29
C PHE A 60 17.85 1.26 -3.36
N THR A 61 18.99 0.68 -3.74
CA THR A 61 19.87 -0.07 -2.82
C THR A 61 20.64 0.92 -1.94
N THR A 62 20.28 1.00 -0.66
CA THR A 62 20.85 1.96 0.30
C THR A 62 21.41 1.27 1.53
N GLY A 63 22.26 1.96 2.30
CA GLY A 63 22.83 1.41 3.54
C GLY A 63 21.88 1.47 4.72
N SER A 64 20.77 2.20 4.61
CA SER A 64 19.79 2.33 5.69
C SER A 64 18.38 2.64 5.18
N LEU A 65 17.37 2.25 5.95
CA LEU A 65 15.98 2.61 5.67
C LEU A 65 15.79 4.13 5.55
N PHE A 66 16.58 4.92 6.27
CA PHE A 66 16.50 6.38 6.23
C PHE A 66 16.91 6.91 4.84
N GLU A 67 18.05 6.46 4.33
CA GLU A 67 18.51 6.84 2.97
C GLU A 67 17.53 6.39 1.89
N PHE A 68 16.99 5.16 2.00
CA PHE A 68 15.95 4.68 1.08
C PHE A 68 14.75 5.62 1.08
N VAL A 69 14.27 5.97 2.27
CA VAL A 69 13.12 6.85 2.46
C VAL A 69 13.36 8.24 1.86
N GLU A 70 14.55 8.81 2.02
CA GLU A 70 14.87 10.12 1.44
C GLU A 70 14.77 10.09 -0.09
N ARG A 71 15.29 9.03 -0.72
CA ARG A 71 15.17 8.82 -2.18
C ARG A 71 13.71 8.56 -2.58
N PHE A 72 12.99 7.75 -1.82
CA PHE A 72 11.59 7.42 -2.02
C PHE A 72 10.68 8.65 -1.97
N ILE A 73 10.94 9.58 -1.05
CA ILE A 73 10.18 10.85 -0.96
C ILE A 73 10.32 11.67 -2.26
N GLY A 74 11.44 11.55 -2.95
CA GLY A 74 11.69 12.19 -4.25
C GLY A 74 10.75 11.73 -5.37
N LEU A 75 10.01 10.62 -5.20
CA LEU A 75 9.05 10.12 -6.18
C LEU A 75 7.66 10.76 -6.06
N PHE A 76 7.30 11.35 -4.92
CA PHE A 76 5.97 11.96 -4.73
C PHE A 76 5.59 13.01 -5.77
N PRO A 77 6.50 13.91 -6.22
CA PRO A 77 6.18 14.92 -7.22
C PRO A 77 5.80 14.38 -8.61
N LEU A 78 5.98 13.08 -8.86
CA LEU A 78 5.73 12.44 -10.16
C LEU A 78 4.24 12.14 -10.39
N LEU A 79 3.43 12.02 -9.34
CA LEU A 79 1.98 11.76 -9.46
C LEU A 79 1.22 13.05 -9.14
N ARG A 80 0.54 13.60 -10.15
CA ARG A 80 -0.13 14.91 -10.11
C ARG A 80 -1.58 14.87 -10.59
N THR A 81 -1.91 14.02 -11.56
CA THR A 81 -3.26 13.91 -12.16
C THR A 81 -3.88 12.53 -11.89
N ALA A 82 -5.18 12.40 -12.15
CA ALA A 82 -5.89 11.13 -12.00
C ALA A 82 -5.27 10.03 -12.86
N GLU A 83 -4.84 10.37 -14.07
CA GLU A 83 -4.20 9.46 -15.02
C GLU A 83 -2.86 8.93 -14.48
N ASP A 84 -2.09 9.75 -13.76
CA ASP A 84 -0.83 9.30 -13.14
C ASP A 84 -1.11 8.23 -12.07
N PHE A 85 -2.08 8.47 -11.18
CA PHE A 85 -2.46 7.53 -10.13
C PHE A 85 -3.05 6.25 -10.72
N GLU A 86 -3.92 6.37 -11.73
CA GLU A 86 -4.53 5.24 -12.40
C GLU A 86 -3.46 4.38 -13.08
N ARG A 87 -2.55 5.00 -13.83
CA ARG A 87 -1.48 4.30 -14.54
C ARG A 87 -0.60 3.51 -13.58
N VAL A 88 -0.06 4.17 -12.54
CA VAL A 88 0.84 3.53 -11.58
C VAL A 88 0.14 2.39 -10.85
N ALA A 89 -1.13 2.56 -10.48
CA ALA A 89 -1.91 1.51 -9.85
C ALA A 89 -2.19 0.34 -10.80
N LEU A 90 -2.57 0.60 -12.05
CA LEU A 90 -2.86 -0.46 -13.01
C LEU A 90 -1.62 -1.27 -13.37
N GLU A 91 -0.47 -0.64 -13.55
CA GLU A 91 0.80 -1.33 -13.77
C GLU A 91 1.16 -2.23 -12.57
N ALA A 92 0.95 -1.73 -11.34
CA ALA A 92 1.17 -2.53 -10.15
C ALA A 92 0.20 -3.73 -10.08
N PHE A 93 -1.07 -3.55 -10.45
CA PHE A 93 -2.04 -4.65 -10.47
C PHE A 93 -1.78 -5.66 -11.59
N GLU A 94 -1.25 -5.22 -12.73
CA GLU A 94 -0.78 -6.11 -13.81
C GLU A 94 0.35 -7.02 -13.31
N ASP A 95 1.34 -6.43 -12.62
CA ASP A 95 2.45 -7.20 -12.02
C ASP A 95 1.96 -8.15 -10.92
N MET A 96 1.06 -7.69 -10.05
CA MET A 96 0.43 -8.52 -9.01
C MET A 96 -0.39 -9.68 -9.59
N ALA A 97 -1.10 -9.46 -10.70
CA ALA A 97 -1.86 -10.50 -11.38
C ALA A 97 -0.93 -11.60 -11.92
N ALA A 98 0.21 -11.21 -12.51
CA ALA A 98 1.22 -12.15 -12.98
C ALA A 98 1.83 -12.99 -11.83
N ASP A 99 1.84 -12.43 -10.63
CA ASP A 99 2.24 -13.12 -9.40
C ASP A 99 1.09 -13.87 -8.72
N GLY A 100 -0.13 -13.93 -9.27
CA GLY A 100 -1.24 -14.69 -8.68
C GLY A 100 -1.88 -14.05 -7.44
N ILE A 101 -1.74 -12.74 -7.28
CA ILE A 101 -2.48 -11.97 -6.27
C ILE A 101 -3.95 -11.89 -6.70
N ALA A 102 -4.87 -12.27 -5.80
CA ALA A 102 -6.31 -12.15 -6.00
C ALA A 102 -6.95 -11.04 -5.15
N TYR A 103 -6.23 -10.53 -4.15
CA TYR A 103 -6.67 -9.47 -3.25
C TYR A 103 -5.51 -8.57 -2.86
N ALA A 104 -5.69 -7.26 -2.92
CA ALA A 104 -4.65 -6.30 -2.57
C ALA A 104 -5.19 -5.20 -1.62
N GLU A 105 -4.35 -4.81 -0.66
CA GLU A 105 -4.55 -3.63 0.19
C GLU A 105 -3.40 -2.61 0.01
N PRO A 106 -3.28 -1.94 -1.15
CA PRO A 106 -2.17 -1.03 -1.38
C PRO A 106 -2.29 0.23 -0.52
N ARG A 107 -1.13 0.72 -0.07
CA ARG A 107 -0.99 1.90 0.79
C ARG A 107 -0.72 3.15 -0.04
N VAL A 108 -1.44 4.23 0.28
CA VAL A 108 -1.24 5.54 -0.35
C VAL A 108 -1.11 6.62 0.71
N THR A 109 -0.01 7.39 0.63
CA THR A 109 0.28 8.51 1.54
C THR A 109 -0.38 9.79 1.03
N LEU A 110 -1.71 9.86 1.11
CA LEU A 110 -2.48 10.98 0.57
C LEU A 110 -1.96 12.35 1.02
N THR A 111 -1.62 12.48 2.31
CA THR A 111 -1.16 13.75 2.89
C THR A 111 0.09 14.31 2.20
N SER A 112 0.96 13.45 1.68
CA SER A 112 2.17 13.86 0.95
C SER A 112 1.87 14.41 -0.44
N HIS A 113 0.81 13.92 -1.10
CA HIS A 113 0.35 14.47 -2.38
C HIS A 113 -0.43 15.77 -2.16
N LEU A 114 -1.33 15.80 -1.17
CA LEU A 114 -2.11 17.00 -0.81
C LEU A 114 -1.20 18.18 -0.43
N SER A 115 -0.12 17.93 0.33
CA SER A 115 0.84 18.98 0.71
C SER A 115 1.60 19.56 -0.48
N ARG A 116 1.50 18.95 -1.67
CA ARG A 116 2.12 19.38 -2.93
C ARG A 116 1.10 19.99 -3.90
N GLY A 117 -0.14 20.23 -3.44
CA GLY A 117 -1.19 20.84 -4.25
C GLY A 117 -1.93 19.88 -5.17
N VAL A 118 -1.72 18.57 -5.05
CA VAL A 118 -2.53 17.58 -5.77
C VAL A 118 -3.92 17.53 -5.15
N ALA A 119 -4.96 17.69 -5.97
CA ALA A 119 -6.35 17.66 -5.52
C ALA A 119 -6.75 16.24 -5.06
N ILE A 120 -7.55 16.15 -3.99
CA ILE A 120 -8.01 14.85 -3.50
C ILE A 120 -8.89 14.13 -4.53
N GLU A 121 -9.61 14.91 -5.34
CA GLU A 121 -10.45 14.45 -6.44
C GLU A 121 -9.60 13.67 -7.45
N ALA A 122 -8.52 14.27 -7.95
CA ALA A 122 -7.60 13.63 -8.89
C ALA A 122 -7.04 12.30 -8.33
N ILE A 123 -6.61 12.29 -7.06
CA ILE A 123 -6.12 11.06 -6.41
C ILE A 123 -7.24 10.01 -6.36
N SER A 124 -8.40 10.38 -5.83
CA SER A 124 -9.50 9.44 -5.61
C SER A 124 -10.09 8.88 -6.91
N GLU A 125 -10.16 9.68 -7.97
CA GLU A 125 -10.63 9.28 -9.29
C GLU A 125 -9.69 8.24 -9.90
N GLY A 126 -8.38 8.52 -9.92
CA GLY A 126 -7.38 7.59 -10.46
C GLY A 126 -7.35 6.25 -9.71
N LEU A 127 -7.36 6.30 -8.37
CA LEU A 127 -7.37 5.09 -7.54
C LEU A 127 -8.68 4.28 -7.67
N SER A 128 -9.83 4.96 -7.77
CA SER A 128 -11.13 4.29 -7.99
C SER A 128 -11.19 3.64 -9.36
N SER A 129 -10.66 4.32 -10.38
CA SER A 129 -10.62 3.80 -11.73
C SER A 129 -9.74 2.55 -11.80
N ALA A 130 -8.52 2.63 -11.30
CA ALA A 130 -7.61 1.49 -11.26
C ALA A 130 -8.18 0.28 -10.50
N ALA A 131 -8.86 0.49 -9.37
CA ALA A 131 -9.48 -0.61 -8.61
C ALA A 131 -10.59 -1.32 -9.42
N ARG A 132 -11.46 -0.55 -10.10
CA ARG A 132 -12.51 -1.13 -10.97
C ARG A 132 -11.90 -1.89 -12.15
N GLU A 133 -10.86 -1.33 -12.75
CA GLU A 133 -10.12 -1.93 -13.85
C GLU A 133 -9.39 -3.21 -13.44
N ALA A 134 -8.79 -3.24 -12.25
CA ALA A 134 -8.10 -4.41 -11.72
C ALA A 134 -9.06 -5.59 -11.52
N HIS A 135 -10.23 -5.33 -10.96
CA HIS A 135 -11.29 -6.33 -10.85
C HIS A 135 -11.75 -6.81 -12.24
N ARG A 136 -11.99 -5.88 -13.18
CA ARG A 136 -12.46 -6.23 -14.53
C ARG A 136 -11.47 -7.08 -15.33
N LYS A 137 -10.18 -6.73 -15.28
CA LYS A 137 -9.14 -7.38 -16.09
C LYS A 137 -8.61 -8.67 -15.47
N TRP A 138 -8.42 -8.70 -14.15
CA TRP A 138 -7.70 -9.77 -13.47
C TRP A 138 -8.47 -10.37 -12.29
N GLY A 139 -9.66 -9.86 -11.95
CA GLY A 139 -10.43 -10.32 -10.80
C GLY A 139 -9.80 -9.93 -9.46
N ILE A 140 -8.87 -8.96 -9.44
CA ILE A 140 -8.23 -8.50 -8.21
C ILE A 140 -9.20 -7.61 -7.45
N GLU A 141 -9.54 -8.02 -6.22
CA GLU A 141 -10.26 -7.20 -5.26
C GLU A 141 -9.29 -6.22 -4.58
N VAL A 142 -9.65 -4.93 -4.52
CA VAL A 142 -8.76 -3.86 -4.04
C VAL A 142 -9.40 -3.11 -2.87
N GLY A 143 -8.68 -3.05 -1.74
CA GLY A 143 -9.04 -2.27 -0.56
C GLY A 143 -7.96 -1.24 -0.21
N TRP A 144 -8.10 0.00 -0.66
CA TRP A 144 -7.07 1.02 -0.44
C TRP A 144 -6.86 1.32 1.05
N ILE A 145 -5.59 1.49 1.44
CA ILE A 145 -5.19 1.86 2.80
C ILE A 145 -4.55 3.25 2.77
N VAL A 146 -5.10 4.19 3.53
CA VAL A 146 -4.48 5.51 3.71
C VAL A 146 -3.45 5.41 4.84
N ASP A 147 -2.21 5.78 4.54
CA ASP A 147 -1.17 5.95 5.54
C ASP A 147 -0.71 7.41 5.66
N PHE A 148 0.18 7.66 6.63
CA PHE A 148 0.82 8.95 6.81
C PHE A 148 2.21 8.80 7.41
N PRO A 149 3.16 9.70 7.09
CA PRO A 149 4.47 9.65 7.69
C PRO A 149 4.39 10.12 9.15
N ARG A 150 4.68 9.22 10.08
CA ARG A 150 4.64 9.50 11.54
C ARG A 150 5.46 10.73 11.96
N VAL A 151 6.53 11.02 11.23
CA VAL A 151 7.42 12.17 11.48
C VAL A 151 6.70 13.52 11.32
N LEU A 152 5.57 13.55 10.60
CA LEU A 152 4.73 14.74 10.42
C LEU A 152 3.71 14.95 11.56
N GLY A 153 3.78 14.14 12.62
CA GLY A 153 3.03 14.36 13.85
C GLY A 153 1.56 13.94 13.80
N ILE A 154 0.88 14.16 14.94
CA ILE A 154 -0.48 13.69 15.20
C ILE A 154 -1.54 14.36 14.32
N GLU A 155 -1.37 15.64 13.98
CA GLU A 155 -2.36 16.36 13.15
C GLU A 155 -2.42 15.79 11.74
N THR A 156 -1.27 15.46 11.16
CA THR A 156 -1.20 14.73 9.87
C THR A 156 -1.89 13.38 9.99
N GLY A 157 -1.71 12.68 11.11
CA GLY A 157 -2.42 11.42 11.37
C GLY A 157 -3.94 11.58 11.49
N ARG A 158 -4.42 12.70 12.03
CA ARG A 158 -5.86 13.01 12.08
C ARG A 158 -6.41 13.32 10.70
N LEU A 159 -5.68 14.10 9.90
CA LEU A 159 -6.04 14.36 8.50
C LEU A 159 -6.13 13.04 7.72
N ALA A 160 -5.12 12.17 7.82
CA ALA A 160 -5.11 10.87 7.17
C ALA A 160 -6.29 9.98 7.61
N LEU A 161 -6.63 9.99 8.90
CA LEU A 161 -7.81 9.28 9.39
C LEU A 161 -9.11 9.82 8.79
N ASN A 162 -9.27 11.15 8.70
CA ASN A 162 -10.46 11.76 8.09
C ASN A 162 -10.56 11.39 6.61
N LEU A 163 -9.45 11.49 5.87
CA LEU A 163 -9.37 11.10 4.47
C LEU A 163 -9.72 9.62 4.25
N ALA A 164 -9.30 8.72 5.14
CA ALA A 164 -9.66 7.31 5.06
C ALA A 164 -11.15 7.05 5.31
N VAL A 165 -11.75 7.77 6.28
CA VAL A 165 -13.19 7.67 6.56
C VAL A 165 -14.00 8.16 5.37
N GLU A 166 -13.64 9.33 4.85
CA GLU A 166 -14.24 9.92 3.66
C GLU A 166 -14.02 9.05 2.42
N GLY A 167 -12.87 8.38 2.36
CA GLY A 167 -12.45 7.57 1.23
C GLY A 167 -13.18 6.25 1.05
N ARG A 168 -14.05 5.87 1.99
CA ARG A 168 -14.96 4.73 1.81
C ARG A 168 -15.78 4.84 0.52
N ARG A 169 -16.08 6.06 0.08
CA ARG A 169 -16.81 6.33 -1.18
C ARG A 169 -16.06 5.91 -2.45
N TRP A 170 -14.73 5.78 -2.37
CA TRP A 170 -13.85 5.45 -3.49
C TRP A 170 -13.04 4.15 -3.27
N GLY A 171 -13.44 3.33 -2.30
CA GLY A 171 -12.83 2.03 -2.05
C GLY A 171 -11.69 2.03 -1.03
N CYS A 172 -11.53 3.08 -0.22
CA CYS A 172 -10.67 3.01 0.97
C CYS A 172 -11.32 2.17 2.07
N TRP A 173 -10.62 1.14 2.52
CA TRP A 173 -11.12 0.23 3.56
C TRP A 173 -10.48 0.52 4.91
N GLY A 174 -9.35 1.23 4.92
CA GLY A 174 -8.73 1.57 6.19
C GLY A 174 -7.70 2.67 6.21
N SER A 175 -7.31 2.98 7.44
CA SER A 175 -6.16 3.83 7.75
C SER A 175 -5.21 3.05 8.64
N ILE A 176 -3.92 3.11 8.31
CA ILE A 176 -2.87 2.56 9.14
C ILE A 176 -1.81 3.64 9.34
N SER A 177 -1.34 3.82 10.57
CA SER A 177 -0.10 4.55 10.80
C SER A 177 1.06 3.64 10.39
N LEU A 178 1.53 3.72 9.14
CA LEU A 178 2.80 3.10 8.81
C LEU A 178 3.93 4.06 9.15
N GLY A 179 4.79 3.56 10.00
CA GLY A 179 5.81 4.33 10.63
C GLY A 179 7.13 4.22 9.91
N MET A 180 7.39 5.10 8.94
CA MET A 180 8.77 5.35 8.53
C MET A 180 9.60 5.65 9.77
N ARG A 181 10.55 4.78 10.08
CA ARG A 181 11.41 4.91 11.25
C ARG A 181 12.50 5.93 10.92
N GLY A 182 12.14 7.21 10.94
CA GLY A 182 13.13 8.29 11.11
C GLY A 182 13.88 8.14 12.44
N PRO A 183 15.00 8.86 12.65
CA PRO A 183 15.88 8.67 13.80
C PRO A 183 15.09 8.67 15.12
N ARG A 184 15.52 7.83 16.07
CA ARG A 184 14.92 7.67 17.41
C ARG A 184 14.82 9.01 18.14
N ARG A 185 13.73 9.75 17.91
CA ARG A 185 13.21 10.75 18.82
C ARG A 185 11.85 10.25 19.29
N ARG A 186 11.66 10.21 20.62
CA ARG A 186 10.38 9.89 21.26
C ARG A 186 9.30 10.76 20.59
N THR A 187 8.43 10.14 19.80
CA THR A 187 7.20 10.78 19.34
C THR A 187 6.11 10.48 20.37
N ALA A 188 5.26 11.48 20.66
CA ALA A 188 4.19 11.35 21.63
C ALA A 188 3.25 10.17 21.27
N PRO A 189 2.64 9.49 22.26
CA PRO A 189 1.79 8.33 22.02
C PRO A 189 0.59 8.65 21.12
N LEU A 190 0.40 7.86 20.05
CA LEU A 190 -0.71 7.99 19.07
C LEU A 190 -2.04 7.38 19.55
N SER A 191 -2.19 7.09 20.85
CA SER A 191 -3.34 6.38 21.41
C SER A 191 -4.69 7.04 21.08
N GLY A 192 -4.73 8.36 20.92
CA GLY A 192 -5.94 9.12 20.57
C GLY A 192 -6.50 8.85 19.16
N CYS A 193 -5.71 8.37 18.20
CA CYS A 193 -6.20 8.04 16.85
C CYS A 193 -6.95 6.71 16.81
N PHE A 194 -6.51 5.73 17.61
CA PHE A 194 -7.15 4.41 17.65
C PHE A 194 -8.43 4.40 18.50
N ALA A 195 -8.57 5.27 19.50
CA ALA A 195 -9.77 5.36 20.33
C ALA A 195 -11.04 5.70 19.53
N ARG A 196 -10.93 6.47 18.43
CA ARG A 196 -12.06 6.78 17.53
C ARG A 196 -12.39 5.66 16.54
N ARG A 197 -11.53 4.65 16.38
CA ARG A 197 -11.71 3.51 15.48
C ARG A 197 -12.87 2.61 15.93
N ALA A 198 -13.08 2.47 17.25
CA ALA A 198 -14.11 1.60 17.82
C ALA A 198 -15.55 2.13 17.64
N ASN A 199 -15.75 3.46 17.63
CA ASN A 199 -17.10 4.07 17.65
C ASN A 199 -17.77 4.25 16.28
N ARG A 200 -17.15 3.86 15.16
CA ARG A 200 -17.68 4.12 13.79
C ARG A 200 -17.87 2.86 12.92
N GLY A 201 -18.06 1.68 13.52
CA GLY A 201 -18.58 0.51 12.80
C GLY A 201 -17.66 -0.04 11.71
N TRP A 202 -16.41 -0.34 12.04
CA TRP A 202 -15.51 -1.09 11.16
C TRP A 202 -15.88 -2.58 11.22
N ALA A 203 -16.51 -3.11 10.17
CA ALA A 203 -16.72 -4.55 9.98
C ALA A 203 -15.85 -5.05 8.82
N SER A 204 -15.25 -6.24 8.97
CA SER A 204 -14.73 -7.00 7.82
C SER A 204 -15.85 -7.24 6.79
N PRO A 205 -15.55 -7.29 5.49
CA PRO A 205 -16.55 -7.61 4.48
C PRO A 205 -17.21 -8.97 4.79
N ARG A 206 -18.53 -8.98 4.96
CA ARG A 206 -19.32 -10.21 4.84
C ARG A 206 -19.59 -10.42 3.36
N THR A 207 -19.06 -11.50 2.78
CA THR A 207 -19.57 -12.04 1.52
C THR A 207 -20.92 -12.72 1.78
N PRO A 208 -21.98 -12.41 1.02
CA PRO A 208 -23.24 -13.15 1.11
C PRO A 208 -23.02 -14.60 0.68
N GLY A 209 -23.39 -15.57 1.52
CA GLY A 209 -23.48 -16.99 1.11
C GLY A 209 -22.39 -17.96 1.60
N LYS A 210 -21.46 -17.55 2.48
CA LYS A 210 -20.53 -18.50 3.15
C LYS A 210 -20.76 -18.54 4.66
N PRO A 211 -20.75 -19.73 5.32
CA PRO A 211 -20.85 -19.82 6.78
C PRO A 211 -19.69 -19.03 7.40
N GLY A 212 -20.03 -18.07 8.26
CA GLY A 212 -19.07 -17.12 8.80
C GLY A 212 -17.98 -17.79 9.64
N LEU A 213 -16.71 -17.51 9.33
CA LEU A 213 -15.64 -17.67 10.31
C LEU A 213 -15.89 -16.67 11.44
N ARG A 214 -16.14 -17.20 12.64
CA ARG A 214 -16.19 -16.41 13.87
C ARG A 214 -14.84 -15.74 14.08
N SER A 215 -14.88 -14.48 14.50
CA SER A 215 -13.69 -13.78 14.98
C SER A 215 -13.08 -14.55 16.15
N MET A 216 -11.84 -15.03 16.01
CA MET A 216 -11.03 -15.44 17.14
C MET A 216 -10.49 -14.18 17.83
N SER A 217 -11.31 -13.60 18.69
CA SER A 217 -10.84 -12.72 19.76
C SER A 217 -10.37 -13.57 20.95
N ALA A 218 -9.19 -13.25 21.48
CA ALA A 218 -8.57 -13.76 22.71
C ALA A 218 -7.93 -15.17 22.63
N TRP A 219 -6.60 -15.17 22.50
CA TRP A 219 -5.78 -16.20 23.14
C TRP A 219 -5.57 -15.78 24.61
N PRO A 220 -5.89 -16.62 25.61
CA PRO A 220 -5.53 -16.34 26.99
C PRO A 220 -4.02 -16.53 27.16
N SER A 221 -3.36 -15.54 27.77
CA SER A 221 -2.02 -15.68 28.31
C SER A 221 -2.00 -16.82 29.32
N ARG A 222 -1.31 -17.92 29.02
CA ARG A 222 -0.88 -18.88 30.03
C ARG A 222 0.52 -18.48 30.47
N ASN A 223 0.60 -17.92 31.68
CA ASN A 223 1.81 -17.99 32.48
C ASN A 223 1.99 -19.45 32.92
N GLY A 224 3.17 -19.98 32.63
CA GLY A 224 3.75 -21.20 33.18
C GLY A 224 5.25 -21.01 33.16
#